data_AF-A0AAW0UJK9-F1
#
_entry.id   AF-A0AAW0UJK9-F1
#
_cell.length_a   1.000
_cell.length_b   1.000
_cell.length_c   1.000
_cell.angle_alpha   90.00
_cell.angle_beta   90.00
_cell.angle_gamma   90.00
#
_symmetry.space_group_name_H-M   'P 1'
#
loop_
_entity.id
_entity.type
_entity.pdbx_description
1 polymer ?
#
loop_
_entity_poly.entity_id
_entity_poly.type
_entity_poly.pdbx_seq_one_letter_code
_entity_poly.pdbx_strand_id
1 'polypeptide(L)'
;MQGGSKRTLVAVTAVRGSTAKLPCRISSDNPSEPVLLVLWYKNASVTPVYSYDSRGLDGRPSSAGRPHQWGDEEAWGVEQRAWFDTSLTPAHLLVRDVRGQDEGKYTCKVHFRASPSWSQRVTLTVNDPPGFPRIQDGSGHRLEGPIGPYGDGTVVRMMCLSSGEDFARSYKYFSWCPNCLDMISAQRSTE
;
A
#
# COMPACT_ATOMS: atom_id res chain seq x y z
N MET A 1 -19.62 -30.77 13.63
CA MET A 1 -18.71 -29.61 13.69
C MET A 1 -17.91 -29.55 12.39
N GLN A 2 -18.29 -28.69 11.46
CA GLN A 2 -17.46 -28.32 10.31
C GLN A 2 -17.57 -26.80 10.17
N GLY A 3 -16.65 -26.10 10.83
CA GLY A 3 -16.47 -24.67 10.63
C GLY A 3 -15.89 -24.46 9.24
N GLY A 4 -16.75 -24.14 8.28
CA GLY A 4 -16.31 -23.68 6.97
C GLY A 4 -15.43 -22.46 7.16
N SER A 5 -14.14 -22.60 6.86
CA SER A 5 -13.18 -21.49 6.86
C SER A 5 -13.69 -20.42 5.90
N LYS A 6 -14.24 -19.34 6.48
CA LYS A 6 -14.70 -18.17 5.75
C LYS A 6 -13.50 -17.66 4.95
N ARG A 7 -13.55 -17.77 3.61
CA ARG A 7 -12.51 -17.23 2.72
C ARG A 7 -12.33 -15.75 3.04
N THR A 8 -11.30 -15.42 3.80
CA THR A 8 -11.05 -14.05 4.25
C THR A 8 -10.47 -13.28 3.06
N LEU A 9 -11.20 -12.25 2.65
CA LEU A 9 -10.77 -11.31 1.63
C LEU A 9 -10.04 -10.16 2.34
N VAL A 10 -8.80 -9.89 1.97
CA VAL A 10 -8.03 -8.75 2.49
C VAL A 10 -8.13 -7.59 1.50
N ALA A 11 -8.52 -6.41 1.96
CA ALA A 11 -8.50 -5.19 1.15
C ALA A 11 -7.19 -4.43 1.38
N VAL A 12 -6.56 -3.98 0.30
CA VAL A 12 -5.33 -3.19 0.29
C VAL A 12 -5.54 -2.00 -0.63
N THR A 13 -5.19 -0.81 -0.15
CA THR A 13 -5.17 0.41 -0.97
C THR A 13 -3.74 0.86 -1.16
N ALA A 14 -3.39 1.28 -2.37
CA ALA A 14 -2.13 1.90 -2.69
C ALA A 14 -2.37 3.18 -3.49
N VAL A 15 -1.43 4.12 -3.42
CA VAL A 15 -1.46 5.34 -4.24
C VAL A 15 -0.64 5.10 -5.51
N ARG A 16 -1.09 5.60 -6.66
CA ARG A 16 -0.34 5.51 -7.92
C ARG A 16 1.10 6.03 -7.75
N GLY A 17 2.08 5.29 -8.27
CA GLY A 17 3.52 5.57 -8.13
C GLY A 17 4.14 5.12 -6.80
N SER A 18 3.35 4.71 -5.80
CA SER A 18 3.86 4.17 -4.54
C SER A 18 4.22 2.67 -4.66
N THR A 19 4.56 2.03 -3.54
CA THR A 19 4.76 0.57 -3.47
C THR A 19 3.57 -0.09 -2.76
N ALA A 20 2.81 -0.92 -3.47
CA ALA A 20 1.75 -1.73 -2.88
C ALA A 20 2.35 -2.91 -2.10
N LYS A 21 1.71 -3.27 -0.99
CA LYS A 21 2.09 -4.40 -0.15
C LYS A 21 0.92 -5.36 -0.05
N LEU A 22 0.96 -6.46 -0.82
CA LEU A 22 -0.10 -7.46 -0.83
C LEU A 22 0.27 -8.58 0.15
N PRO A 23 -0.40 -8.70 1.30
CA PRO A 23 -0.02 -9.67 2.32
C PRO A 23 -0.34 -11.08 1.85
N CYS A 24 0.51 -12.03 2.23
CA CYS A 24 0.27 -13.45 2.13
C CYS A 24 0.91 -14.15 3.33
N ARG A 25 0.09 -14.83 4.14
CA ARG A 25 0.61 -15.72 5.17
C ARG A 25 1.38 -16.85 4.49
N ILE A 26 2.50 -17.30 5.08
CA ILE A 26 3.30 -18.42 4.56
C ILE A 26 3.64 -19.43 5.65
N SER A 27 2.98 -19.35 6.81
CA SER A 27 3.09 -20.34 7.87
C SER A 27 2.07 -21.45 7.68
N SER A 28 2.50 -22.70 7.87
CA SER A 28 1.61 -23.85 7.99
C SER A 28 1.23 -24.10 9.46
N ASP A 29 0.41 -25.12 9.70
CA ASP A 29 0.07 -25.60 11.04
C ASP A 29 1.27 -26.27 11.74
N ASN A 30 2.31 -26.64 10.98
CA ASN A 30 3.59 -27.12 11.49
C ASN A 30 4.64 -26.00 11.42
N PRO A 31 5.01 -25.34 12.54
CA PRO A 31 5.91 -24.19 12.53
C PRO A 31 7.32 -24.46 11.98
N SER A 32 7.79 -25.71 11.99
CA SER A 32 9.11 -26.07 11.47
C SER A 32 9.11 -26.40 9.98
N GLU A 33 7.93 -26.42 9.34
CA GLU A 33 7.82 -26.76 7.93
C GLU A 33 8.06 -25.52 7.06
N PRO A 34 9.04 -25.55 6.13
CA PRO A 34 9.28 -24.44 5.24
C PRO A 34 8.19 -24.34 4.17
N VAL A 35 7.90 -23.12 3.73
CA VAL A 35 7.16 -22.89 2.49
C VAL A 35 7.99 -23.38 1.30
N LEU A 36 7.36 -24.06 0.34
CA LEU A 36 8.02 -24.60 -0.86
C LEU A 36 7.75 -23.76 -2.11
N LEU A 37 6.51 -23.33 -2.29
CA LEU A 37 6.09 -22.62 -3.50
C LEU A 37 4.97 -21.66 -3.16
N VAL A 38 5.12 -20.41 -3.60
CA VAL A 38 4.07 -19.38 -3.54
C VAL A 38 3.78 -18.94 -4.96
N LEU A 39 2.51 -19.03 -5.35
CA LEU A 39 2.01 -18.60 -6.64
C LEU A 39 1.01 -17.46 -6.46
N TRP A 40 1.20 -16.39 -7.20
CA TRP A 40 0.26 -15.28 -7.25
C TRP A 40 -0.48 -15.29 -8.56
N TYR A 41 -1.80 -15.27 -8.48
CA TYR A 41 -2.70 -15.12 -9.62
C TYR A 41 -3.34 -13.75 -9.54
N LYS A 42 -3.49 -13.11 -10.69
CA LYS A 42 -4.23 -11.86 -10.80
C LYS A 42 -5.56 -12.11 -11.51
N ASN A 43 -6.59 -11.50 -10.97
CA ASN A 43 -7.98 -11.63 -11.35
C ASN A 43 -8.41 -13.10 -11.42
N ALA A 44 -9.05 -13.50 -12.52
CA ALA A 44 -9.47 -14.88 -12.77
C ALA A 44 -8.46 -15.66 -13.64
N SER A 45 -7.20 -15.21 -13.71
CA SER A 45 -6.17 -15.90 -14.50
C SER A 45 -5.92 -17.32 -13.99
N VAL A 46 -5.76 -18.26 -14.93
CA VAL A 46 -5.37 -19.65 -14.66
C VAL A 46 -3.85 -19.83 -14.60
N THR A 47 -3.09 -18.87 -15.12
CA THR A 47 -1.63 -18.82 -15.03
C THR A 47 -1.20 -17.82 -13.93
N PRO A 48 -0.17 -18.14 -13.15
CA PRO A 48 0.34 -17.22 -12.15
C PRO A 48 1.02 -16.03 -12.83
N VAL A 49 0.86 -14.84 -12.24
CA VAL A 49 1.62 -13.63 -12.63
C VAL A 49 2.93 -13.53 -11.87
N TYR A 50 3.10 -14.26 -10.77
CA TYR A 50 4.36 -14.26 -10.01
C TYR A 50 4.55 -15.59 -9.28
N SER A 51 5.79 -16.05 -9.15
CA SER A 51 6.17 -17.25 -8.41
C SER A 51 7.39 -17.04 -7.51
N TYR A 52 7.37 -17.70 -6.37
CA TYR A 52 8.50 -17.88 -5.46
C TYR A 52 8.65 -19.38 -5.21
N ASP A 53 9.80 -19.95 -5.56
CA ASP A 53 10.08 -21.38 -5.51
C ASP A 53 11.37 -21.67 -4.71
N SER A 54 11.21 -22.29 -3.55
CA SER A 54 12.30 -22.67 -2.65
C SER A 54 12.65 -24.17 -2.75
N ARG A 55 12.00 -24.96 -3.62
CA ARG A 55 12.26 -26.40 -3.81
C ARG A 55 13.62 -26.72 -4.44
N GLY A 56 14.34 -25.70 -4.90
CA GLY A 56 15.71 -25.82 -5.40
C GLY A 56 16.77 -25.80 -4.28
N LEU A 57 16.36 -25.56 -3.04
CA LEU A 57 17.25 -25.41 -1.88
C LEU A 57 17.52 -26.74 -1.17
N ASP A 58 16.65 -27.74 -1.33
CA ASP A 58 16.69 -29.05 -0.70
C ASP A 58 17.56 -30.09 -1.45
N GLY A 59 18.75 -29.68 -1.91
CA GLY A 59 19.82 -30.63 -2.28
C GLY A 59 20.36 -30.54 -3.71
N ARG A 60 20.08 -29.48 -4.47
CA ARG A 60 20.83 -29.17 -5.71
C ARG A 60 21.74 -27.96 -5.47
N PRO A 61 22.92 -27.89 -6.11
CA PRO A 61 23.71 -26.66 -6.11
C PRO A 61 22.97 -25.63 -6.97
N SER A 62 21.94 -24.99 -6.40
CA SER A 62 21.55 -23.68 -6.88
C SER A 62 22.75 -22.79 -6.58
N SER A 63 23.36 -22.22 -7.62
CA SER A 63 24.61 -21.46 -7.58
C SER A 63 24.57 -20.21 -6.67
N ALA A 64 23.48 -20.01 -5.92
CA ALA A 64 23.22 -18.79 -5.18
C ALA A 64 22.47 -18.99 -3.84
N GLY A 65 22.17 -20.22 -3.40
CA GLY A 65 21.56 -20.51 -2.09
C GLY A 65 20.25 -19.77 -1.78
N ARG A 66 19.53 -19.34 -2.82
CA ARG A 66 18.36 -18.46 -2.71
C ARG A 66 17.15 -19.01 -3.50
N PRO A 67 15.92 -18.76 -3.04
CA PRO A 67 14.71 -19.13 -3.77
C PRO A 67 14.71 -18.56 -5.19
N HIS A 68 14.22 -19.34 -6.16
CA HIS A 68 13.98 -18.85 -7.51
C HIS A 68 12.70 -18.01 -7.52
N GLN A 69 12.74 -16.85 -8.13
CA GLN A 69 11.59 -15.96 -8.27
C GLN A 69 11.41 -15.62 -9.74
N TRP A 70 10.16 -15.61 -10.21
CA TRP A 70 9.79 -15.24 -11.57
C TRP A 70 8.53 -14.37 -11.54
N GLY A 71 8.53 -13.35 -12.37
CA GLY A 71 7.37 -12.48 -12.60
C GLY A 71 7.03 -12.44 -14.08
N ASP A 72 5.74 -12.49 -14.38
CA ASP A 72 5.21 -12.31 -15.72
C ASP A 72 5.50 -10.89 -16.25
N GLU A 73 6.16 -10.81 -17.40
CA GLU A 73 6.59 -9.53 -17.98
C GLU A 73 5.41 -8.67 -18.44
N GLU A 74 4.31 -9.28 -18.86
CA GLU A 74 3.09 -8.55 -19.24
C GLU A 74 2.45 -7.88 -18.02
N ALA A 75 2.44 -8.57 -16.87
CA ALA A 75 1.93 -8.03 -15.62
C ALA A 75 2.88 -6.99 -14.99
N TRP A 76 4.18 -7.26 -14.94
CA TRP A 76 5.14 -6.50 -14.11
C TRP A 76 6.16 -5.68 -14.87
N GLY A 77 6.12 -5.73 -16.21
CA GLY A 77 7.11 -5.09 -17.07
C GLY A 77 8.45 -5.83 -17.07
N VAL A 78 9.28 -5.51 -18.07
CA VAL A 78 10.65 -6.04 -18.22
C VAL A 78 11.52 -5.66 -17.02
N GLU A 79 11.21 -4.53 -16.38
CA GLU A 79 11.88 -4.04 -15.19
C GLU A 79 11.54 -4.84 -13.90
N GLN A 80 10.63 -5.81 -13.98
CA GLN A 80 10.21 -6.67 -12.87
C GLN A 80 9.83 -5.85 -11.62
N ARG A 81 8.70 -5.15 -11.70
CA ARG A 81 8.21 -4.29 -10.60
C ARG A 81 7.75 -5.06 -9.37
N ALA A 82 7.53 -6.35 -9.48
CA ALA A 82 7.06 -7.19 -8.38
C ALA A 82 8.19 -8.03 -7.78
N TRP A 83 8.22 -8.15 -6.45
CA TRP A 83 9.06 -9.11 -5.75
C TRP A 83 8.39 -9.62 -4.48
N PHE A 84 8.69 -10.86 -4.10
CA PHE A 84 8.14 -11.47 -2.91
C PHE A 84 9.14 -11.41 -1.75
N ASP A 85 8.74 -10.74 -0.68
CA ASP A 85 9.55 -10.55 0.52
C ASP A 85 9.02 -11.42 1.66
N THR A 86 9.81 -12.44 2.01
CA THR A 86 9.53 -13.41 3.08
C THR A 86 10.06 -12.96 4.44
N SER A 87 10.83 -11.87 4.51
CA SER A 87 11.32 -11.31 5.78
C SER A 87 10.26 -10.50 6.52
N LEU A 88 9.19 -10.10 5.82
CA LEU A 88 8.05 -9.38 6.40
C LEU A 88 7.08 -10.36 7.08
N THR A 89 6.36 -9.87 8.10
CA THR A 89 5.33 -10.65 8.82
C THR A 89 3.96 -9.96 8.75
N PRO A 90 2.97 -10.54 8.02
CA PRO A 90 3.11 -11.67 7.11
C PRO A 90 4.01 -11.33 5.90
N ALA A 91 4.38 -12.33 5.09
CA ALA A 91 5.13 -12.08 3.86
C ALA A 91 4.29 -11.25 2.88
N HIS A 92 4.93 -10.53 1.95
CA HIS A 92 4.23 -9.68 1.00
C HIS A 92 4.73 -9.86 -0.43
N LEU A 93 3.80 -9.82 -1.39
CA LEU A 93 4.14 -9.41 -2.75
C LEU A 93 4.19 -7.88 -2.78
N LEU A 94 5.38 -7.35 -3.03
CA LEU A 94 5.65 -5.93 -3.14
C LEU A 94 5.60 -5.56 -4.62
N VAL A 95 4.84 -4.53 -4.97
CA VAL A 95 4.75 -4.00 -6.34
C VAL A 95 5.14 -2.54 -6.30
N ARG A 96 6.31 -2.19 -6.86
CA ARG A 96 6.78 -0.79 -6.96
C ARG A 96 6.13 -0.08 -8.13
N ASP A 97 6.11 1.26 -8.07
CA ASP A 97 5.55 2.10 -9.12
C ASP A 97 4.15 1.61 -9.52
N VAL A 98 3.25 1.54 -8.54
CA VAL A 98 1.90 0.99 -8.74
C VAL A 98 1.14 1.82 -9.76
N ARG A 99 0.52 1.16 -10.72
CA ARG A 99 -0.22 1.78 -11.82
C ARG A 99 -1.70 1.41 -11.75
N GLY A 100 -2.55 2.15 -12.44
CA GLY A 100 -4.00 1.86 -12.48
C GLY A 100 -4.31 0.45 -12.95
N GLN A 101 -3.54 -0.09 -13.91
CA GLN A 101 -3.72 -1.46 -14.36
C GLN A 101 -3.33 -2.53 -13.31
N ASP A 102 -2.58 -2.17 -12.26
CA ASP A 102 -2.22 -3.11 -11.20
C ASP A 102 -3.39 -3.38 -10.26
N GLU A 103 -4.43 -2.52 -10.27
CA GLU A 103 -5.68 -2.74 -9.55
C GLU A 103 -6.30 -4.11 -9.92
N GLY A 104 -6.88 -4.77 -8.93
CA GLY A 104 -7.60 -6.02 -9.16
C GLY A 104 -7.59 -6.98 -7.98
N LYS A 105 -8.04 -8.20 -8.26
CA LYS A 105 -8.16 -9.27 -7.26
C LYS A 105 -6.99 -10.22 -7.39
N TYR A 106 -6.20 -10.36 -6.35
CA TYR A 106 -5.06 -11.26 -6.29
C TYR A 106 -5.39 -12.50 -5.47
N THR A 107 -4.87 -13.64 -5.89
CA THR A 107 -4.90 -14.87 -5.09
C THR A 107 -3.48 -15.36 -4.84
N CYS A 108 -3.07 -15.37 -3.57
CA CYS A 108 -1.84 -16.03 -3.16
C CYS A 108 -2.15 -17.48 -2.85
N LYS A 109 -1.49 -18.42 -3.53
CA LYS A 109 -1.61 -19.87 -3.30
C LYS A 109 -0.29 -20.40 -2.77
N VAL A 110 -0.34 -21.00 -1.58
CA VAL A 110 0.84 -21.43 -0.83
C VAL A 110 0.85 -22.95 -0.77
N HIS A 111 2.01 -23.52 -1.09
CA HIS A 111 2.27 -24.94 -1.06
C HIS A 111 3.38 -25.27 -0.07
N PHE A 112 3.12 -26.30 0.72
CA PHE A 112 4.05 -26.88 1.69
C PHE A 112 4.40 -28.32 1.29
N ARG A 113 5.30 -28.96 2.04
CA ARG A 113 5.74 -30.33 1.75
C ARG A 113 4.70 -31.37 2.14
N ALA A 114 4.17 -31.24 3.35
CA ALA A 114 3.24 -32.15 4.00
C ALA A 114 1.95 -31.45 4.42
N SER A 115 2.00 -30.19 4.85
CA SER A 115 0.79 -29.47 5.22
C SER A 115 -0.13 -29.20 4.02
N PRO A 116 -1.46 -29.11 4.24
CA PRO A 116 -2.40 -28.74 3.19
C PRO A 116 -2.04 -27.40 2.55
N SER A 117 -2.12 -27.36 1.23
CA SER A 117 -1.99 -26.10 0.49
C SER A 117 -3.22 -25.23 0.74
N TRP A 118 -3.04 -23.91 0.76
CA TRP A 118 -4.15 -22.99 0.97
C TRP A 118 -4.01 -21.74 0.10
N SER A 119 -5.05 -20.91 0.09
CA SER A 119 -5.08 -19.69 -0.70
C SER A 119 -5.67 -18.50 0.05
N GLN A 120 -5.04 -17.33 -0.08
CA GLN A 120 -5.57 -16.03 0.36
C GLN A 120 -6.08 -15.24 -0.83
N ARG A 121 -7.16 -14.48 -0.65
CA ARG A 121 -7.59 -13.49 -1.63
C ARG A 121 -7.29 -12.08 -1.11
N VAL A 122 -6.76 -11.24 -1.98
CA VAL A 122 -6.44 -9.84 -1.71
C VAL A 122 -7.09 -8.99 -2.80
N THR A 123 -7.79 -7.92 -2.47
CA THR A 123 -8.21 -6.90 -3.44
C THR A 123 -7.27 -5.72 -3.30
N LEU A 124 -6.57 -5.36 -4.37
CA LEU A 124 -5.78 -4.12 -4.46
C LEU A 124 -6.64 -3.06 -5.13
N THR A 125 -6.81 -1.91 -4.49
CA THR A 125 -7.38 -0.68 -5.07
C THR A 125 -6.27 0.35 -5.23
N VAL A 126 -6.24 1.04 -6.38
CA VAL A 126 -5.21 2.02 -6.70
C VAL A 126 -5.82 3.42 -6.80
N ASN A 127 -5.54 4.23 -5.78
CA ASN A 127 -5.99 5.60 -5.72
C ASN A 127 -5.00 6.54 -6.41
N ASP A 128 -5.50 7.61 -7.01
CA ASP A 128 -4.66 8.69 -7.49
C ASP A 128 -4.07 9.50 -6.32
N PRO A 129 -2.86 10.06 -6.47
CA PRO A 129 -2.34 11.00 -5.49
C PRO A 129 -3.27 12.22 -5.38
N PRO A 130 -3.29 12.91 -4.23
CA PRO A 130 -4.05 14.13 -4.11
C PRO A 130 -3.55 15.13 -5.15
N GLY A 131 -4.46 15.80 -5.84
CA GLY A 131 -4.09 16.89 -6.74
C GLY A 131 -3.44 18.04 -5.97
N PHE A 132 -2.82 18.96 -6.71
CA PHE A 132 -2.10 20.10 -6.11
C PHE A 132 -2.97 20.83 -5.08
N PRO A 133 -2.47 21.03 -3.86
CA PRO A 133 -3.23 21.69 -2.81
C PRO A 133 -3.50 23.15 -3.20
N ARG A 134 -4.74 23.58 -3.00
CA ARG A 134 -5.18 24.97 -3.14
C ARG A 134 -5.50 25.47 -1.74
N ILE A 135 -4.86 26.57 -1.34
CA ILE A 135 -5.14 27.22 -0.06
C ILE A 135 -6.25 28.25 -0.29
N GLN A 136 -7.23 28.26 0.60
CA GLN A 136 -8.31 29.24 0.65
C GLN A 136 -8.43 29.86 2.04
N ASP A 137 -9.03 31.05 2.14
CA ASP A 137 -9.40 31.64 3.42
C ASP A 137 -10.72 31.09 3.98
N GLY A 138 -11.16 31.61 5.13
CA GLY A 138 -12.44 31.23 5.74
C GLY A 138 -13.69 31.59 4.92
N SER A 139 -13.57 32.43 3.89
CA SER A 139 -14.64 32.81 2.96
C SER A 139 -14.63 32.02 1.65
N GLY A 140 -13.62 31.16 1.44
CA GLY A 140 -13.46 30.36 0.22
C GLY A 140 -12.64 31.06 -0.88
N HIS A 141 -12.09 32.25 -0.62
CA HIS A 141 -11.22 32.91 -1.59
C HIS A 141 -9.86 32.21 -1.65
N ARG A 142 -9.39 31.96 -2.87
CA ARG A 142 -8.07 31.37 -3.10
C ARG A 142 -6.98 32.33 -2.66
N LEU A 143 -6.07 31.82 -1.84
CA LEU A 143 -4.91 32.53 -1.37
C LEU A 143 -3.70 32.16 -2.24
N GLU A 144 -3.06 33.17 -2.82
CA GLU A 144 -1.83 33.06 -3.60
C GLU A 144 -0.85 34.17 -3.18
N GLY A 145 0.44 33.85 -3.07
CA GLY A 145 1.46 34.81 -2.65
C GLY A 145 1.35 35.26 -1.19
N PRO A 146 1.95 36.42 -0.83
CA PRO A 146 1.86 36.99 0.51
C PRO A 146 0.41 37.38 0.85
N ILE A 147 -0.09 36.91 2.00
CA ILE A 147 -1.43 37.21 2.50
C ILE A 147 -1.38 38.20 3.67
N GLY A 148 -2.26 39.19 3.67
CA GLY A 148 -2.31 40.26 4.67
C GLY A 148 -2.11 41.65 4.06
N PRO A 149 -1.81 42.67 4.89
CA PRO A 149 -1.48 42.60 6.32
C PRO A 149 -2.68 42.28 7.22
N TYR A 150 -2.45 41.59 8.34
CA TYR A 150 -3.44 41.31 9.37
C TYR A 150 -3.07 42.03 10.67
N GLY A 151 -4.06 42.57 11.38
CA GLY A 151 -3.84 43.22 12.67
C GLY A 151 -3.59 42.23 13.81
N ASP A 152 -2.96 42.68 14.89
CA ASP A 152 -2.74 41.91 16.12
C ASP A 152 -4.02 41.24 16.62
N GLY A 153 -3.91 39.98 17.05
CA GLY A 153 -5.07 39.21 17.54
C GLY A 153 -6.03 38.73 16.46
N THR A 154 -5.81 39.07 15.19
CA THR A 154 -6.60 38.51 14.07
C THR A 154 -6.36 37.01 13.98
N VAL A 155 -7.46 36.24 14.00
CA VAL A 155 -7.42 34.81 13.71
C VAL A 155 -7.58 34.60 12.22
N VAL A 156 -6.52 34.13 11.57
CA VAL A 156 -6.51 33.80 10.15
C VAL A 156 -6.86 32.32 10.01
N ARG A 157 -8.02 32.04 9.40
CA ARG A 157 -8.44 30.68 9.04
C ARG A 157 -8.03 30.40 7.61
N MET A 158 -7.23 29.35 7.43
CA MET A 158 -6.87 28.83 6.11
C MET A 158 -7.33 27.39 5.97
N MET A 159 -7.77 27.07 4.76
CA MET A 159 -8.22 25.74 4.38
C MET A 159 -7.34 25.25 3.24
N CYS A 160 -6.75 24.07 3.42
CA CYS A 160 -6.04 23.39 2.35
C CYS A 160 -6.99 22.38 1.70
N LEU A 161 -7.21 22.56 0.40
CA LEU A 161 -8.06 21.71 -0.43
C LEU A 161 -7.20 21.01 -1.48
N SER A 162 -7.20 19.68 -1.46
CA SER A 162 -6.65 18.86 -2.55
C SER A 162 -7.79 18.17 -3.29
N SER A 163 -7.68 18.01 -4.60
CA SER A 163 -8.67 17.26 -5.39
C SER A 163 -8.47 15.75 -5.24
N GLY A 164 -9.56 15.02 -4.99
CA GLY A 164 -9.65 13.56 -4.99
C GLY A 164 -10.73 13.09 -4.01
N GLU A 165 -11.50 12.05 -4.37
CA GLU A 165 -12.70 11.62 -3.63
C GLU A 165 -12.42 11.13 -2.19
N ASP A 166 -11.17 10.76 -1.89
CA ASP A 166 -10.73 10.25 -0.57
C ASP A 166 -9.87 11.25 0.24
N PHE A 167 -9.59 12.45 -0.27
CA PHE A 167 -8.71 13.39 0.43
C PHE A 167 -9.50 14.43 1.23
N ALA A 168 -9.44 14.30 2.55
CA ALA A 168 -10.14 15.16 3.50
C ALA A 168 -9.67 16.63 3.43
N ARG A 169 -10.61 17.55 3.67
CA ARG A 169 -10.30 18.96 3.91
C ARG A 169 -9.47 19.05 5.18
N SER A 170 -8.41 19.85 5.15
CA SER A 170 -7.62 20.12 6.36
C SER A 170 -7.64 21.60 6.71
N TYR A 171 -7.97 21.88 7.97
CA TYR A 171 -8.04 23.23 8.50
C TYR A 171 -6.78 23.54 9.30
N LYS A 172 -6.24 24.74 9.08
CA LYS A 172 -5.16 25.31 9.88
C LYS A 172 -5.53 26.70 10.34
N TYR A 173 -5.31 26.95 11.62
CA TYR A 173 -5.58 28.22 12.28
C TYR A 173 -4.24 28.88 12.62
N PHE A 174 -4.16 30.17 12.38
CA PHE A 174 -3.00 31.00 12.69
C PHE A 174 -3.47 32.24 13.42
N SER A 175 -2.78 32.60 14.49
CA SER A 175 -2.99 33.85 15.24
C SER A 175 -1.67 34.58 15.36
N TRP A 176 -1.65 35.86 15.04
CA TRP A 176 -0.46 36.69 15.18
C TRP A 176 -0.51 37.48 16.49
N CYS A 177 0.51 37.31 17.34
CA CYS A 177 0.68 38.05 18.59
C CYS A 177 2.13 38.55 18.69
N PRO A 178 2.43 39.81 18.36
CA PRO A 178 3.79 40.34 18.34
C PRO A 178 4.46 40.41 19.72
N ASN A 179 3.67 40.41 20.80
CA ASN A 179 4.17 40.50 22.19
C ASN A 179 4.03 39.20 22.99
N CYS A 180 3.63 38.10 22.36
CA CYS A 180 3.60 36.78 22.99
C CYS A 180 4.94 36.10 22.74
N LEU A 181 5.63 35.70 23.82
CA LEU A 181 6.96 35.09 23.77
C LEU A 181 7.01 33.72 23.06
N ASP A 182 5.91 33.17 22.55
CA ASP A 182 5.96 31.95 21.73
C ASP A 182 4.67 31.63 20.96
N MET A 183 4.90 31.01 19.80
CA MET A 183 4.03 30.17 18.97
C MET A 183 3.01 30.83 18.02
N ILE A 184 3.39 30.82 16.73
CA ILE A 184 2.48 30.39 15.68
C ILE A 184 2.00 28.98 16.04
N SER A 185 0.82 28.84 16.64
CA SER A 185 0.26 27.53 16.96
C SER A 185 -0.62 27.04 15.80
N ALA A 186 -0.11 26.11 14.99
CA ALA A 186 -0.85 25.54 13.86
C ALA A 186 -1.69 24.33 14.31
N GLN A 187 -2.87 24.56 14.89
CA GLN A 187 -3.77 23.46 15.28
C GLN A 187 -4.37 22.79 14.03
N ARG A 188 -4.27 21.46 13.94
CA ARG A 188 -4.88 20.64 12.87
C ARG A 188 -6.26 20.20 13.35
N SER A 189 -7.30 20.52 12.58
CA SER A 189 -8.63 19.91 12.74
C SER A 189 -8.91 19.06 11.51
N THR A 190 -9.26 17.80 11.72
CA THR A 190 -9.83 16.89 10.72
C THR A 190 -11.30 16.72 11.08
N GLU A 191 -12.21 17.19 10.23
CA GLU A 191 -13.64 16.82 10.30
C GLU A 191 -13.87 15.49 9.60
#